data_AF-A0A3D2WMA2-F1
#
_entry.id   AF-A0A3D2WMA2-F1
#
_cell.length_a   1.000
_cell.length_b   1.000
_cell.length_c   1.000
_cell.angle_alpha   90.00
_cell.angle_beta   90.00
_cell.angle_gamma   90.00
#
_symmetry.space_group_name_H-M   'P 1'
#
loop_
_entity.id
_entity.type
_entity.pdbx_description
1 polymer ?
#
loop_
_entity_poly.entity_id
_entity_poly.type
_entity_poly.pdbx_seq_one_letter_code
_entity_poly.pdbx_strand_id
1 'polypeptide(L)'
;GDEGGFAPSLRSNKEALDLMSESVLLTGLKPGQDIHFALDCAASEFYKDGKYVLAGEGLSGDATVFADYLAGLVDAYPIISIEDG
;
A
#
# COMPACT_ATOMS: atom_id res chain seq x y z
N GLY A 1 -3.39 6.09 -13.73
CA GLY A 1 -3.40 5.37 -15.00
C GLY A 1 -4.84 5.23 -15.44
N ASP A 2 -5.24 4.02 -15.79
CA ASP A 2 -6.55 3.74 -16.38
C ASP A 2 -7.74 4.19 -15.52
N GLU A 3 -7.57 4.25 -14.20
CA GLU A 3 -8.59 4.71 -13.24
C GLU A 3 -8.51 6.20 -12.87
N GLY A 4 -7.73 6.99 -13.61
CA GLY A 4 -7.64 8.45 -13.40
C GLY A 4 -6.72 8.91 -12.26
N GLY A 5 -6.22 8.00 -11.43
CA GLY A 5 -5.15 8.31 -10.45
C GLY A 5 -3.81 8.64 -11.11
N PHE A 6 -2.91 9.32 -10.40
CA PHE A 6 -1.53 9.48 -10.86
C PHE A 6 -0.80 8.12 -10.83
N ALA A 7 0.11 7.89 -11.78
CA ALA A 7 0.95 6.69 -11.82
C ALA A 7 2.44 7.05 -11.98
N PRO A 8 3.03 7.76 -11.00
CA PRO A 8 4.44 8.12 -11.04
C PRO A 8 5.33 6.90 -10.82
N SER A 9 6.59 6.99 -11.24
CA SER A 9 7.61 6.02 -10.82
C SER A 9 7.97 6.24 -9.36
N LEU A 10 7.75 5.23 -8.52
CA LEU A 10 8.05 5.24 -7.09
C LEU A 10 9.07 4.14 -6.75
N ARG A 11 9.79 4.34 -5.66
CA ARG A 11 10.83 3.45 -5.14
C ARG A 11 10.26 2.33 -4.28
N SER A 12 9.09 2.54 -3.68
CA SER A 12 8.40 1.57 -2.82
C SER A 12 6.91 1.89 -2.71
N ASN A 13 6.10 0.93 -2.26
CA ASN A 13 4.70 1.14 -1.92
C ASN A 13 4.57 2.12 -0.75
N LYS A 14 5.52 2.09 0.19
CA LYS A 14 5.58 3.04 1.31
C LYS A 14 5.68 4.48 0.82
N GLU A 15 6.46 4.74 -0.23
CA GLU A 15 6.60 6.09 -0.80
C GLU A 15 5.27 6.61 -1.35
N ALA A 16 4.41 5.75 -1.89
CA ALA A 16 3.07 6.13 -2.32
C ALA A 16 2.22 6.64 -1.13
N LEU A 17 2.24 5.89 -0.02
CA LEU A 17 1.50 6.25 1.20
C LEU A 17 2.07 7.51 1.87
N ASP A 18 3.39 7.72 1.84
CA ASP A 18 4.03 8.95 2.32
C ASP A 18 3.55 10.16 1.52
N LEU A 19 3.56 10.08 0.19
CA LEU A 19 3.08 11.15 -0.69
C LEU A 19 1.59 11.45 -0.50
N MET A 20 0.76 10.41 -0.33
CA MET A 20 -0.67 10.58 -0.03
C MET A 20 -0.87 11.28 1.33
N SER A 21 -0.11 10.88 2.35
CA SER A 21 -0.19 11.48 3.69
C SER A 21 0.23 12.96 3.66
N GLU A 22 1.32 13.29 2.97
CA GLU A 22 1.75 14.66 2.75
C GLU A 22 0.68 15.48 2.01
N SER A 23 0.09 14.91 0.95
CA SER A 23 -0.95 15.57 0.17
C SER A 23 -2.19 15.90 1.02
N VAL A 24 -2.63 14.97 1.89
CA VAL A 24 -3.73 15.22 2.83
C VAL A 24 -3.38 16.39 3.77
N LEU A 25 -2.18 16.40 4.34
CA LEU A 25 -1.74 17.48 5.22
C LEU A 25 -1.71 18.85 4.52
N LEU A 26 -1.30 18.90 3.25
CA LEU A 26 -1.29 20.13 2.46
C LEU A 26 -2.69 20.71 2.23
N THR A 27 -3.74 19.90 2.33
CA THR A 27 -5.14 20.38 2.27
C THR A 27 -5.63 20.99 3.59
N GLY A 28 -4.88 20.81 4.68
CA GLY A 28 -5.29 21.18 6.04
C GLY A 28 -6.13 20.12 6.78
N LEU A 29 -6.35 18.94 6.16
CA LEU A 29 -7.02 17.78 6.76
C LEU A 29 -6.02 16.89 7.52
N LYS A 30 -6.54 16.05 8.41
CA LYS A 30 -5.74 15.15 9.25
C LYS A 30 -5.88 13.69 8.81
N PRO A 31 -4.78 13.01 8.41
CA PRO A 31 -4.76 11.57 8.21
C PRO A 31 -5.17 10.84 9.50
N GLY A 32 -6.01 9.81 9.39
CA GLY A 32 -6.53 9.03 10.51
C GLY A 32 -7.64 9.71 11.33
N GLN A 33 -8.10 10.89 10.92
CA GLN A 33 -9.26 11.56 11.52
C GLN A 33 -10.26 11.96 10.44
N ASP A 34 -9.82 12.81 9.50
CA ASP A 34 -10.66 13.32 8.42
C ASP A 34 -10.59 12.38 7.19
N ILE A 35 -9.40 11.81 6.94
CA ILE A 35 -9.13 10.93 5.79
C ILE A 35 -8.43 9.66 6.26
N HIS A 36 -8.90 8.52 5.77
CA HIS A 36 -8.28 7.21 5.92
C HIS A 36 -7.94 6.65 4.54
N PHE A 37 -7.07 5.64 4.49
CA PHE A 37 -6.65 4.99 3.26
C PHE A 37 -7.26 3.59 3.13
N ALA A 38 -7.43 3.17 1.89
CA ALA A 38 -7.78 1.81 1.52
C ALA A 38 -6.79 1.34 0.45
N LEU A 39 -6.44 0.05 0.50
CA LEU A 39 -5.58 -0.59 -0.49
C LEU A 39 -6.39 -1.64 -1.25
N ASP A 40 -6.24 -1.66 -2.57
CA ASP A 40 -6.49 -2.86 -3.37
C ASP A 40 -5.11 -3.38 -3.78
N CYS A 41 -4.72 -4.51 -3.20
CA CYS A 41 -3.43 -5.12 -3.51
C CYS A 41 -3.48 -5.90 -4.82
N ALA A 42 -4.65 -6.38 -5.23
CA ALA A 42 -4.80 -7.35 -6.30
C ALA A 42 -3.73 -8.47 -6.23
N ALA A 43 -3.52 -9.06 -5.04
CA ALA A 43 -2.29 -9.82 -4.74
C ALA A 43 -2.09 -11.07 -5.63
N SER A 44 -3.14 -11.52 -6.29
CA SER A 44 -3.08 -12.54 -7.35
C SER A 44 -2.10 -12.18 -8.47
N GLU A 45 -1.94 -10.89 -8.80
CA GLU A 45 -1.06 -10.40 -9.87
C GLU A 45 0.43 -10.58 -9.57
N PHE A 46 0.79 -10.70 -8.30
CA PHE A 46 2.18 -10.93 -7.85
C PHE A 46 2.36 -12.20 -7.02
N TYR A 47 1.34 -13.07 -6.98
CA TYR A 47 1.47 -14.41 -6.42
C TYR A 47 2.01 -15.37 -7.49
N LYS A 48 3.21 -15.91 -7.26
CA LYS A 48 3.92 -16.75 -8.20
C LYS A 48 4.64 -17.90 -7.48
N ASP A 49 4.48 -19.11 -8.01
CA ASP A 49 5.19 -20.32 -7.54
C ASP A 49 5.06 -20.55 -6.02
N GLY A 50 3.86 -20.28 -5.47
CA GLY A 50 3.57 -20.47 -4.04
C GLY A 50 3.99 -19.31 -3.13
N LYS A 51 4.41 -18.17 -3.71
CA LYS A 51 4.93 -17.02 -2.96
C LYS A 51 4.37 -15.71 -3.48
N TYR A 52 4.23 -14.73 -2.60
CA TYR A 52 4.00 -13.34 -2.97
C TYR A 52 5.35 -12.69 -3.30
N VAL A 53 5.45 -11.95 -4.42
CA VAL A 53 6.70 -11.34 -4.91
C VAL A 53 6.53 -9.84 -5.10
N LEU A 54 6.93 -9.07 -4.09
CA LEU A 54 6.87 -7.62 -4.10
C LEU A 54 8.21 -7.07 -4.63
N ALA A 55 8.33 -7.02 -5.95
CA ALA A 55 9.58 -6.64 -6.62
C ALA A 55 10.09 -5.24 -6.22
N GLY A 56 9.19 -4.27 -6.05
CA GLY A 56 9.53 -2.92 -5.61
C GLY A 56 10.06 -2.85 -4.17
N GLU A 57 9.78 -3.85 -3.35
CA GLU A 57 10.24 -3.95 -1.96
C GLU A 57 11.45 -4.89 -1.81
N GLY A 58 11.82 -5.62 -2.87
CA GLY A 58 12.78 -6.71 -2.77
C GLY A 58 12.32 -7.83 -1.84
N LEU A 59 11.01 -7.97 -1.61
CA LEU A 59 10.42 -8.93 -0.67
C LEU A 59 9.79 -10.10 -1.41
N SER A 60 10.05 -11.31 -0.95
CA SER A 60 9.34 -12.51 -1.42
C SER A 60 9.17 -13.52 -0.29
N GLY A 61 7.96 -14.06 -0.15
CA GLY A 61 7.63 -14.99 0.93
C GLY A 61 6.25 -15.62 0.78
N ASP A 62 5.87 -16.42 1.76
CA ASP A 62 4.54 -17.02 1.83
C ASP A 62 3.48 -16.00 2.32
N ALA A 63 2.26 -16.47 2.55
CA ALA A 63 1.16 -15.64 3.04
C ALA A 63 1.46 -14.99 4.39
N THR A 64 2.24 -15.62 5.27
CA THR A 64 2.61 -15.03 6.57
C THR A 64 3.51 -13.83 6.36
N VAL A 65 4.51 -13.95 5.49
CA VAL A 65 5.42 -12.85 5.16
C VAL A 65 4.67 -11.67 4.53
N PHE A 66 3.70 -11.94 3.65
CA PHE A 66 2.90 -10.89 3.04
C PHE A 66 1.92 -10.24 4.04
N ALA A 67 1.27 -11.03 4.89
CA ALA A 67 0.40 -10.52 5.95
C ALA A 67 1.17 -9.64 6.96
N ASP A 68 2.38 -10.05 7.35
CA ASP A 68 3.24 -9.25 8.24
C ASP A 68 3.67 -7.93 7.58
N TYR A 69 3.93 -7.94 6.27
CA TYR A 69 4.22 -6.73 5.51
C TYR A 69 3.01 -5.78 5.51
N LEU A 70 1.80 -6.28 5.23
CA LEU A 70 0.57 -5.49 5.27
C LEU A 70 0.27 -4.96 6.67
N ALA A 71 0.47 -5.78 7.71
CA ALA A 71 0.32 -5.36 9.10
C ALA A 71 1.27 -4.19 9.44
N GLY A 72 2.52 -4.26 8.98
CA GLY A 72 3.47 -3.15 9.13
C GLY A 72 3.03 -1.86 8.43
N LEU A 73 2.34 -1.95 7.29
CA LEU A 73 1.73 -0.78 6.64
C LEU A 73 0.55 -0.23 7.47
N VAL A 74 -0.31 -1.09 8.00
CA VAL A 74 -1.45 -0.68 8.84
C VAL A 74 -0.96 -0.02 10.14
N ASP A 75 0.14 -0.49 10.73
CA ASP A 75 0.73 0.14 11.92
C ASP A 75 1.31 1.53 11.62
N ALA A 76 1.77 1.76 10.39
CA ALA A 76 2.43 3.00 9.99
C ALA A 76 1.48 4.05 9.38
N TYR A 77 0.33 3.64 8.84
CA TYR A 77 -0.58 4.50 8.07
C TYR A 77 -2.04 4.29 8.48
N PRO A 78 -2.92 5.29 8.30
CA PRO A 78 -4.34 5.18 8.65
C PRO A 78 -5.13 4.35 7.63
N ILE A 79 -4.70 3.11 7.39
CA ILE A 79 -5.36 2.15 6.50
C ILE A 79 -6.48 1.45 7.27
N ILE A 80 -7.69 1.48 6.73
CA ILE A 80 -8.88 0.87 7.36
C ILE A 80 -9.51 -0.25 6.53
N SER A 81 -9.04 -0.44 5.30
CA SER A 81 -9.54 -1.46 4.38
C SER A 81 -8.42 -1.95 3.48
N ILE A 82 -8.32 -3.27 3.32
CA ILE A 82 -7.44 -3.94 2.36
C ILE A 82 -8.31 -4.93 1.59
N GLU A 83 -8.32 -4.79 0.27
CA GLU A 83 -8.94 -5.70 -0.70
C GLU A 83 -7.86 -6.57 -1.34
N ASP A 84 -8.17 -7.85 -1.53
CA ASP A 84 -7.31 -8.87 -2.14
C ASP A 84 -5.86 -8.88 -1.62
N GLY A 85 -5.71 -8.79 -0.30
CA GLY A 85 -4.45 -8.88 0.45
C GLY A 85 -4.13 -10.26 1.03
#